data_AF-Q0IU19-F1
#
_entry.id   AF-Q0IU19-F1
#
_cell.length_a   1.000
_cell.length_b   1.000
_cell.length_c   1.000
_cell.angle_alpha   90.00
_cell.angle_beta   90.00
_cell.angle_gamma   90.00
#
_symmetry.space_group_name_H-M   'P 1'
#
loop_
_entity.id
_entity.type
_entity.pdbx_description
1 polymer ?
#
loop_
_entity_poly.entity_id
_entity_poly.type
_entity_poly.pdbx_seq_one_letter_code
_entity_poly.pdbx_strand_id
1 'polypeptide(L)'
;ARCLRPGGARRRCQLLDGDTAAFCASLVDGLAQLESTLLREEDDGDGGGGGGGAVSMRWCADAMRLVKRMQRELLVMFKKADVPVGSAVSYGGGGGGGDGGGCWFEHYMQETAALLDFCNAFKSAVSRLHRYCMVVDFAAQVGCAGGWWLEEEPGGDDAGAIRHRLSDVRAAVSEAERLGRKIMSSSSGGGGAGDDDAGGMVVVMLVAKITMAVVSMFVLQALTSPIVPLAADVDDGHCTLGRAAAVPVPELQPWRESLSVITDRFPRRPGVAEHERVAMVVKSMMINTKMEGEEETKNGKQEQEDDHVELLRTRSGELREGVEMFDCVLDEVFDEVIKGRNEMLGIFRDKALTLG
;
A
#
# COMPACT_ATOMS: atom_id res chain seq x y z
N ALA A 1 -33.15 -9.40 48.41
CA ALA A 1 -33.09 -10.05 47.09
C ALA A 1 -33.94 -9.28 46.09
N ARG A 2 -33.36 -8.38 45.30
CA ARG A 2 -34.01 -7.80 44.11
C ARG A 2 -33.12 -8.15 42.93
N CYS A 3 -33.60 -9.11 42.15
CA CYS A 3 -32.94 -9.62 40.95
C CYS A 3 -32.84 -8.49 39.92
N LEU A 4 -31.64 -7.97 39.70
CA LEU A 4 -31.32 -7.23 38.48
C LEU A 4 -31.15 -8.26 37.37
N ARG A 5 -32.17 -8.36 36.51
CA ARG A 5 -32.15 -9.17 35.29
C ARG A 5 -30.91 -8.83 34.44
N PRO A 6 -30.11 -9.82 34.00
CA PRO A 6 -29.15 -9.63 32.93
C PRO A 6 -29.92 -9.67 31.61
N GLY A 7 -30.48 -8.53 31.23
CA GLY A 7 -31.26 -8.34 30.00
C GLY A 7 -30.66 -7.27 29.10
N GLY A 8 -29.33 -7.09 29.14
CA GLY A 8 -28.62 -6.30 28.16
C GLY A 8 -28.40 -7.19 26.93
N ALA A 9 -29.42 -7.34 26.09
CA ALA A 9 -29.20 -7.79 24.73
C ALA A 9 -28.17 -6.83 24.12
N ARG A 10 -26.91 -7.28 24.04
CA ARG A 10 -25.93 -6.68 23.13
C ARG A 10 -26.64 -6.65 21.79
N ARG A 11 -27.09 -5.47 21.37
CA ARG A 11 -27.44 -5.23 19.98
C ARG A 11 -26.16 -5.53 19.21
N ARG A 12 -26.01 -6.78 18.73
CA ARG A 12 -25.16 -7.01 17.55
C ARG A 12 -25.77 -6.07 16.53
N CYS A 13 -25.06 -5.01 16.17
CA CYS A 13 -25.45 -4.29 14.98
C CYS A 13 -25.33 -5.32 13.85
N GLN A 14 -26.46 -5.69 13.25
CA GLN A 14 -26.57 -6.72 12.22
C GLN A 14 -25.98 -6.25 10.88
N LEU A 15 -25.13 -5.22 10.90
CA LEU A 15 -24.61 -4.52 9.73
C LEU A 15 -23.55 -5.33 8.97
N LEU A 16 -22.88 -6.27 9.64
CA LEU A 16 -21.93 -7.18 9.00
C LEU A 16 -22.49 -8.60 9.07
N ASP A 17 -23.00 -9.09 7.95
CA ASP A 17 -23.28 -10.50 7.76
C ASP A 17 -22.00 -11.34 7.89
N GLY A 18 -22.16 -12.67 7.98
CA GLY A 18 -21.06 -13.61 8.22
C GLY A 18 -19.89 -13.46 7.23
N ASP A 19 -20.18 -13.25 5.95
CA ASP A 19 -19.15 -13.07 4.92
C ASP A 19 -18.43 -11.71 5.04
N THR A 20 -19.16 -10.63 5.34
CA THR A 20 -18.56 -9.30 5.56
C THR A 20 -17.66 -9.29 6.80
N ALA A 21 -18.13 -9.89 7.89
CA ALA A 21 -17.35 -10.02 9.11
C ALA A 21 -16.09 -10.88 8.89
N ALA A 22 -16.19 -11.95 8.11
CA ALA A 22 -15.05 -12.80 7.75
C ALA A 22 -14.00 -12.04 6.92
N PHE A 23 -14.43 -11.21 5.96
CA PHE A 23 -13.52 -10.35 5.20
C PHE A 23 -12.79 -9.35 6.11
N CYS A 24 -13.52 -8.64 6.97
CA CYS A 24 -12.89 -7.70 7.90
C CYS A 24 -11.92 -8.39 8.86
N ALA A 25 -12.23 -9.60 9.33
CA ALA A 25 -11.33 -10.39 10.16
C ALA A 25 -10.06 -10.82 9.38
N SER A 26 -10.21 -11.33 8.15
CA SER A 26 -9.07 -11.68 7.28
C SER A 26 -8.16 -10.47 7.04
N LEU A 27 -8.75 -9.29 6.85
CA LEU A 27 -8.01 -8.05 6.68
C LEU A 27 -7.24 -7.63 7.93
N VAL A 28 -7.87 -7.73 9.11
CA VAL A 28 -7.21 -7.48 10.40
C VAL A 28 -6.03 -8.42 10.60
N ASP A 29 -6.21 -9.71 10.34
CA ASP A 29 -5.14 -10.71 10.45
C ASP A 29 -4.01 -10.42 9.45
N GLY A 30 -4.34 -10.01 8.22
CA GLY A 30 -3.38 -9.59 7.21
C GLY A 30 -2.57 -8.35 7.61
N LEU A 31 -3.24 -7.36 8.21
CA LEU A 31 -2.58 -6.15 8.74
C LEU A 31 -1.68 -6.50 9.93
N ALA A 32 -2.13 -7.34 10.87
CA ALA A 32 -1.31 -7.80 11.99
C ALA A 32 -0.07 -8.57 11.52
N GLN A 33 -0.21 -9.39 10.47
CA GLN A 33 0.91 -10.08 9.84
C GLN A 33 1.90 -9.07 9.22
N LEU A 34 1.39 -8.07 8.49
CA LEU A 34 2.21 -7.02 7.90
C LEU A 34 2.95 -6.18 8.97
N GLU A 35 2.26 -5.85 10.06
CA GLU A 35 2.83 -5.18 11.24
C GLU A 35 4.00 -5.99 11.84
N SER A 36 3.83 -7.31 11.99
CA SER A 36 4.88 -8.18 12.54
C SER A 36 6.13 -8.22 11.65
N THR A 37 5.96 -8.09 10.33
CA THR A 37 7.09 -8.05 9.40
C THR A 37 7.85 -6.72 9.43
N LEU A 38 7.20 -5.63 9.85
CA LEU A 38 7.84 -4.32 10.04
C LEU A 38 8.77 -4.32 11.27
N LEU A 39 8.35 -4.94 12.38
CA LEU A 39 9.13 -4.99 13.63
C LEU A 39 10.40 -5.83 13.52
N ARG A 40 10.36 -6.93 12.75
CA ARG A 40 11.47 -7.88 12.64
C ARG A 40 12.76 -7.24 12.08
N GLU A 41 12.66 -6.06 11.49
CA GLU A 41 13.77 -5.40 10.80
C GLU A 41 14.40 -4.25 11.60
N GLU A 42 13.74 -3.78 12.66
CA GLU A 42 14.33 -2.81 13.59
C GLU A 42 15.45 -3.43 14.46
N ASP A 43 15.43 -4.76 14.66
CA ASP A 43 16.39 -5.48 15.52
C ASP A 43 17.72 -5.83 14.82
N ASP A 44 17.81 -5.74 13.49
CA ASP A 44 19.02 -6.07 12.72
C ASP A 44 19.89 -4.81 12.49
N GLY A 45 20.56 -4.29 13.53
CA GLY A 45 21.85 -3.60 13.37
C GLY A 45 22.11 -2.27 14.10
N ASP A 46 23.07 -2.35 15.02
CA ASP A 46 24.14 -1.39 15.39
C ASP A 46 23.78 0.08 15.71
N GLY A 47 24.04 0.47 16.96
CA GLY A 47 23.70 1.77 17.50
C GLY A 47 24.45 2.92 16.84
N GLY A 48 23.70 3.87 16.26
CA GLY A 48 24.33 5.01 15.60
C GLY A 48 23.37 6.02 15.00
N GLY A 49 22.47 6.58 15.81
CA GLY A 49 21.93 7.95 15.63
C GLY A 49 21.17 8.29 14.33
N GLY A 50 19.85 8.41 14.46
CA GLY A 50 19.08 9.38 13.66
C GLY A 50 18.00 8.83 12.73
N GLY A 51 16.87 8.38 13.30
CA GLY A 51 15.52 8.68 12.79
C GLY A 51 15.14 8.29 11.35
N GLY A 52 15.87 7.40 10.68
CA GLY A 52 15.43 6.76 9.44
C GLY A 52 14.87 5.38 9.76
N GLY A 53 13.55 5.24 9.83
CA GLY A 53 12.97 3.90 9.84
C GLY A 53 13.06 3.38 8.40
N ALA A 54 13.86 2.34 8.19
CA ALA A 54 13.96 1.68 6.91
C ALA A 54 12.95 0.54 6.84
N VAL A 55 12.50 0.22 5.63
CA VAL A 55 11.52 -0.83 5.35
C VAL A 55 12.11 -1.74 4.28
N SER A 56 12.10 -3.06 4.47
CA SER A 56 12.64 -3.95 3.44
C SER A 56 11.79 -4.03 2.17
N MET A 57 12.44 -4.49 1.11
CA MET A 57 11.75 -4.98 -0.09
C MET A 57 10.81 -6.15 0.23
N ARG A 58 11.12 -6.96 1.25
CA ARG A 58 10.24 -8.05 1.69
C ARG A 58 8.94 -7.54 2.27
N TRP A 59 8.98 -6.52 3.13
CA TRP A 59 7.78 -5.88 3.65
C TRP A 59 6.94 -5.29 2.51
N CYS A 60 7.57 -4.64 1.53
CA CYS A 60 6.89 -4.13 0.34
C CYS A 60 6.18 -5.26 -0.44
N ALA A 61 6.84 -6.42 -0.59
CA ALA A 61 6.25 -7.59 -1.23
C ALA A 61 5.09 -8.17 -0.41
N ASP A 62 5.24 -8.28 0.91
CA ASP A 62 4.18 -8.77 1.81
C ASP A 62 2.95 -7.84 1.81
N ALA A 63 3.17 -6.52 1.76
CA ALA A 63 2.14 -5.51 1.58
C ALA A 63 1.36 -5.72 0.27
N MET A 64 2.05 -5.96 -0.85
CA MET A 64 1.40 -6.22 -2.14
C MET A 64 0.69 -7.58 -2.19
N ARG A 65 1.20 -8.60 -1.48
CA ARG A 65 0.48 -9.88 -1.29
C ARG A 65 -0.81 -9.70 -0.52
N LEU A 66 -0.85 -8.80 0.47
CA LEU A 66 -2.08 -8.43 1.18
C LEU A 66 -3.08 -7.79 0.22
N VAL A 67 -2.66 -6.82 -0.59
CA VAL A 67 -3.52 -6.18 -1.61
C VAL A 67 -4.08 -7.21 -2.60
N LYS A 68 -3.23 -8.12 -3.11
CA LYS A 68 -3.68 -9.22 -3.98
C LYS A 68 -4.71 -10.13 -3.30
N ARG A 69 -4.49 -10.49 -2.03
CA ARG A 69 -5.43 -11.31 -1.25
C ARG A 69 -6.77 -10.60 -1.10
N MET A 70 -6.75 -9.32 -0.74
CA MET A 70 -7.96 -8.50 -0.61
C MET A 70 -8.74 -8.45 -1.93
N GLN A 71 -8.05 -8.26 -3.05
CA GLN A 71 -8.69 -8.22 -4.37
C GLN A 71 -9.39 -9.54 -4.72
N ARG A 72 -8.79 -10.68 -4.36
CA ARG A 72 -9.40 -12.01 -4.53
C ARG A 72 -10.63 -12.20 -3.65
N GLU A 73 -10.52 -11.86 -2.37
CA GLU A 73 -11.63 -11.98 -1.42
C GLU A 73 -12.79 -11.06 -1.80
N LEU A 74 -12.49 -9.84 -2.23
CA LEU A 74 -13.47 -8.87 -2.72
C LEU A 74 -14.27 -9.43 -3.91
N LEU A 75 -13.57 -10.02 -4.88
CA LEU A 75 -14.19 -10.64 -6.05
C LEU A 75 -15.06 -11.86 -5.67
N VAL A 76 -14.62 -12.68 -4.71
CA VAL A 76 -15.42 -13.81 -4.20
C VAL A 76 -16.70 -13.32 -3.54
N MET A 77 -16.65 -12.24 -2.77
CA MET A 77 -17.84 -11.64 -2.17
C MET A 77 -18.79 -11.08 -3.25
N PHE A 78 -18.26 -10.37 -4.26
CA PHE A 78 -19.09 -9.88 -5.37
C PHE A 78 -19.79 -10.98 -6.16
N LYS A 79 -19.17 -12.16 -6.28
CA LYS A 79 -19.80 -13.32 -6.94
C LYS A 79 -20.89 -13.96 -6.10
N LYS A 80 -20.71 -13.98 -4.78
CA LYS A 80 -21.65 -14.60 -3.83
C LYS A 80 -22.86 -13.72 -3.57
N ALA A 81 -22.62 -12.43 -3.34
CA ALA A 81 -23.67 -11.45 -3.21
C ALA A 81 -24.35 -11.41 -4.58
N ASP A 82 -25.58 -11.91 -4.68
CA ASP A 82 -26.35 -11.83 -5.92
C ASP A 82 -26.85 -10.39 -6.10
N VAL A 83 -25.90 -9.44 -6.17
CA VAL A 83 -26.22 -8.02 -6.08
C VAL A 83 -27.02 -7.65 -7.33
N PRO A 84 -28.20 -7.02 -7.16
CA PRO A 84 -29.02 -6.63 -8.29
C PRO A 84 -28.26 -5.65 -9.19
N VAL A 85 -28.05 -6.02 -10.45
CA VAL A 85 -27.57 -5.10 -11.50
C VAL A 85 -28.62 -4.03 -11.81
N GLY A 86 -29.88 -4.23 -11.37
CA GLY A 86 -31.00 -3.31 -11.60
C GLY A 86 -30.80 -1.87 -11.09
N SER A 87 -29.99 -1.62 -10.06
CA SER A 87 -29.64 -0.24 -9.64
C SER A 87 -28.54 0.37 -10.51
N ALA A 88 -27.75 -0.45 -11.24
CA ALA A 88 -26.71 0.01 -12.16
C ALA A 88 -27.23 0.37 -13.56
N VAL A 89 -28.39 -0.15 -13.97
CA VAL A 89 -28.95 0.05 -15.32
C VAL A 89 -30.16 0.99 -15.28
N SER A 90 -30.02 2.15 -14.65
CA SER A 90 -30.94 3.27 -14.89
C SER A 90 -30.37 4.17 -16.00
N TYR A 91 -30.23 3.62 -17.20
CA TYR A 91 -30.03 4.41 -18.43
C TYR A 91 -31.38 4.88 -18.95
N GLY A 92 -32.06 5.75 -18.21
CA GLY A 92 -33.24 6.42 -18.76
C GLY A 92 -34.26 6.88 -17.74
N GLY A 93 -34.36 8.20 -17.60
CA GLY A 93 -35.64 8.82 -17.27
C GLY A 93 -35.76 9.35 -15.85
N GLY A 94 -35.44 10.64 -15.72
CA GLY A 94 -36.33 11.56 -15.01
C GLY A 94 -36.33 11.52 -13.49
N GLY A 95 -35.57 12.46 -12.91
CA GLY A 95 -36.10 13.32 -11.85
C GLY A 95 -36.32 12.68 -10.48
N GLY A 96 -35.40 13.01 -9.57
CA GLY A 96 -35.74 13.09 -8.15
C GLY A 96 -34.93 12.17 -7.26
N GLY A 97 -33.81 12.70 -6.74
CA GLY A 97 -33.47 12.64 -5.32
C GLY A 97 -33.47 11.28 -4.58
N GLY A 98 -33.30 10.16 -5.28
CA GLY A 98 -33.28 8.84 -4.69
C GLY A 98 -32.08 8.04 -5.21
N ASP A 99 -31.55 7.21 -4.32
CA ASP A 99 -30.61 6.14 -4.60
C ASP A 99 -29.12 6.51 -4.77
N GLY A 100 -28.46 6.70 -3.63
CA GLY A 100 -27.01 6.62 -3.51
C GLY A 100 -26.45 5.19 -3.63
N GLY A 101 -27.26 4.21 -4.03
CA GLY A 101 -26.90 2.82 -4.31
C GLY A 101 -26.44 2.57 -5.75
N GLY A 102 -26.23 3.63 -6.53
CA GLY A 102 -25.63 3.58 -7.87
C GLY A 102 -24.30 2.81 -7.89
N CYS A 103 -24.40 1.55 -8.32
CA CYS A 103 -23.39 0.77 -9.01
C CYS A 103 -22.06 0.50 -8.26
N TRP A 104 -22.10 -0.42 -7.28
CA TRP A 104 -20.90 -1.10 -6.75
C TRP A 104 -19.93 -1.57 -7.83
N PHE A 105 -20.43 -1.92 -9.02
CA PHE A 105 -19.64 -2.26 -10.19
C PHE A 105 -18.77 -1.08 -10.67
N GLU A 106 -19.31 0.14 -10.78
CA GLU A 106 -18.55 1.35 -11.09
C GLU A 106 -17.51 1.64 -10.02
N HIS A 107 -17.89 1.52 -8.73
CA HIS A 107 -16.95 1.70 -7.63
C HIS A 107 -15.80 0.68 -7.68
N TYR A 108 -16.09 -0.59 -7.96
CA TYR A 108 -15.07 -1.61 -8.16
C TYR A 108 -14.20 -1.32 -9.39
N MET A 109 -14.79 -0.91 -10.51
CA MET A 109 -14.06 -0.58 -11.74
C MET A 109 -13.18 0.66 -11.58
N GLN A 110 -13.62 1.66 -10.81
CA GLN A 110 -12.83 2.83 -10.48
C GLN A 110 -11.68 2.46 -9.53
N GLU A 111 -11.97 1.68 -8.50
CA GLU A 111 -10.98 1.27 -7.50
C GLU A 111 -9.87 0.41 -8.12
N THR A 112 -10.25 -0.58 -8.93
CA THR A 112 -9.28 -1.42 -9.63
C THR A 112 -8.49 -0.65 -10.68
N ALA A 113 -9.04 0.40 -11.28
CA ALA A 113 -8.27 1.28 -12.17
C ALA A 113 -7.18 2.04 -11.38
N ALA A 114 -7.53 2.60 -10.21
CA ALA A 114 -6.55 3.24 -9.32
C ALA A 114 -5.46 2.25 -8.88
N LEU A 115 -5.82 0.99 -8.60
CA LEU A 115 -4.84 -0.05 -8.27
C LEU A 115 -3.89 -0.36 -9.43
N LEU A 116 -4.36 -0.38 -10.68
CA LEU A 116 -3.49 -0.53 -11.85
C LEU A 116 -2.56 0.68 -12.02
N ASP A 117 -3.05 1.89 -11.71
CA ASP A 117 -2.24 3.10 -11.70
C ASP A 117 -1.13 3.05 -10.64
N PHE A 118 -1.42 2.52 -9.44
CA PHE A 118 -0.40 2.22 -8.45
C PHE A 118 0.61 1.21 -8.96
N CYS A 119 0.15 0.14 -9.59
CA CYS A 119 1.04 -0.88 -10.13
C CYS A 119 2.03 -0.27 -11.15
N ASN A 120 1.56 0.60 -12.02
CA ASN A 120 2.42 1.31 -12.97
C ASN A 120 3.43 2.24 -12.26
N ALA A 121 3.01 2.92 -11.20
CA ALA A 121 3.92 3.75 -10.39
C ALA A 121 4.99 2.90 -9.69
N PHE A 122 4.62 1.72 -9.18
CA PHE A 122 5.55 0.76 -8.59
C PHE A 122 6.52 0.22 -9.62
N LYS A 123 6.07 -0.15 -10.83
CA LYS A 123 6.94 -0.59 -11.93
C LYS A 123 7.97 0.47 -12.32
N SER A 124 7.55 1.74 -12.33
CA SER A 124 8.46 2.86 -12.56
C SER A 124 9.52 2.98 -11.44
N ALA A 125 9.10 2.85 -10.18
CA ALA A 125 10.02 2.90 -9.05
C ALA A 125 10.99 1.71 -9.02
N VAL A 126 10.50 0.50 -9.29
CA VAL A 126 11.29 -0.74 -9.46
C VAL A 126 12.33 -0.58 -10.56
N SER A 127 11.93 -0.04 -11.72
CA SER A 127 12.85 0.22 -12.84
C SER A 127 13.99 1.17 -12.44
N ARG A 128 13.73 2.14 -11.55
CA ARG A 128 14.78 3.02 -11.00
C ARG A 128 15.73 2.28 -10.06
N LEU A 129 15.20 1.45 -9.16
CA LEU A 129 16.04 0.62 -8.28
C LEU A 129 16.89 -0.36 -9.09
N HIS A 130 16.34 -0.96 -10.13
CA HIS A 130 17.08 -1.84 -11.03
C HIS A 130 18.20 -1.10 -11.78
N ARG A 131 17.95 0.15 -12.23
CA ARG A 131 18.98 1.02 -12.79
C ARG A 131 20.07 1.37 -11.78
N TYR A 132 19.69 1.66 -10.54
CA TYR A 132 20.63 1.91 -9.46
C TYR A 132 21.55 0.70 -9.22
N CYS A 133 21.00 -0.52 -9.13
CA CYS A 133 21.81 -1.73 -9.00
C CYS A 133 22.80 -1.89 -10.16
N MET A 134 22.38 -1.63 -11.41
CA MET A 134 23.29 -1.72 -12.57
C MET A 134 24.47 -0.73 -12.47
N VAL A 135 24.20 0.51 -12.04
CA VAL A 135 25.26 1.52 -11.86
C VAL A 135 26.21 1.12 -10.75
N VAL A 136 25.68 0.62 -9.63
CA VAL A 136 26.47 0.13 -8.50
C VAL A 136 27.34 -1.08 -8.89
N ASP A 137 26.76 -2.05 -9.60
CA ASP A 137 27.48 -3.23 -10.07
C ASP A 137 28.60 -2.85 -11.05
N PHE A 138 28.36 -1.86 -11.91
CA PHE A 138 29.37 -1.32 -12.80
C PHE A 138 30.50 -0.63 -12.03
N ALA A 139 30.17 0.21 -11.04
CA ALA A 139 31.16 0.87 -10.19
C ALA A 139 32.01 -0.17 -9.42
N ALA A 140 31.40 -1.24 -8.93
CA ALA A 140 32.09 -2.35 -8.27
C ALA A 140 32.98 -3.18 -9.23
N GLN A 141 32.71 -3.16 -10.54
CA GLN A 141 33.52 -3.86 -11.54
C GLN A 141 34.71 -3.05 -12.03
N VAL A 142 34.54 -1.73 -12.25
CA VAL A 142 35.59 -0.86 -12.78
C VAL A 142 36.67 -0.55 -11.74
N GLY A 143 36.39 -0.79 -10.45
CA GLY A 143 37.19 -0.30 -9.34
C GLY A 143 37.03 1.21 -9.22
N CYS A 144 37.01 1.74 -8.00
CA CYS A 144 36.66 3.14 -7.70
C CYS A 144 37.66 4.20 -8.23
N ALA A 145 38.55 3.85 -9.17
CA ALA A 145 39.54 4.74 -9.78
C ALA A 145 38.91 5.80 -10.72
N GLY A 146 37.70 5.55 -11.23
CA GLY A 146 36.96 6.55 -12.00
C GLY A 146 35.98 7.29 -11.11
N GLY A 147 36.26 8.55 -10.78
CA GLY A 147 35.38 9.44 -9.99
C GLY A 147 34.03 9.80 -10.62
N TRP A 148 33.42 8.88 -11.38
CA TRP A 148 32.03 8.94 -11.81
C TRP A 148 31.13 8.46 -10.67
N TRP A 149 30.87 9.35 -9.72
CA TRP A 149 29.89 9.09 -8.67
C TRP A 149 28.54 9.61 -9.12
N LEU A 150 27.50 8.78 -8.93
CA LEU A 150 26.09 9.04 -9.24
C LEU A 150 25.72 10.52 -9.00
N GLU A 151 25.74 11.36 -10.04
CA GLU A 151 24.92 12.56 -10.01
C GLU A 151 23.47 12.07 -9.95
N GLU A 152 22.70 12.62 -9.00
CA GLU A 152 21.28 12.33 -8.85
C GLU A 152 20.62 12.40 -10.22
N GLU A 153 20.08 11.26 -10.68
CA GLU A 153 19.28 11.22 -11.90
C GLU A 153 18.21 12.33 -11.82
N PRO A 154 18.04 13.14 -12.88
CA PRO A 154 17.08 14.25 -12.88
C PRO A 154 15.65 13.70 -12.91
N GLY A 155 15.14 13.27 -11.75
CA GLY A 155 13.80 12.70 -11.55
C GLY A 155 12.67 13.72 -11.57
N GLY A 156 12.76 14.77 -12.40
CA GLY A 156 11.81 15.90 -12.41
C GLY A 156 10.38 15.49 -12.75
N ASP A 157 10.20 14.76 -13.85
CA ASP A 157 8.87 14.33 -14.32
C ASP A 157 8.28 13.21 -13.45
N ASP A 158 9.09 12.21 -13.09
CA ASP A 158 8.65 11.10 -12.24
C ASP A 158 8.23 11.56 -10.86
N ALA A 159 8.98 12.48 -10.23
CA ALA A 159 8.63 13.02 -8.92
C ALA A 159 7.31 13.80 -8.96
N GLY A 160 7.06 14.56 -10.04
CA GLY A 160 5.79 15.23 -10.27
C GLY A 160 4.63 14.26 -10.39
N ALA A 161 4.79 13.21 -11.21
CA ALA A 161 3.80 12.15 -11.39
C ALA A 161 3.53 11.37 -10.09
N ILE A 162 4.57 11.05 -9.32
CA ILE A 162 4.44 10.38 -8.01
C ILE A 162 3.68 11.28 -7.01
N ARG A 163 4.02 12.58 -6.94
CA ARG A 163 3.30 13.53 -6.07
C ARG A 163 1.83 13.67 -6.46
N HIS A 164 1.54 13.75 -7.76
CA HIS A 164 0.17 13.79 -8.26
C HIS A 164 -0.60 12.52 -7.85
N ARG A 165 -0.01 11.34 -8.06
CA ARG A 165 -0.61 10.08 -7.63
C ARG A 165 -0.85 10.07 -6.12
N LEU A 166 0.11 10.52 -5.30
CA LEU A 166 -0.04 10.65 -3.84
C LEU A 166 -1.20 11.58 -3.44
N SER A 167 -1.39 12.69 -4.14
CA SER A 167 -2.56 13.56 -3.91
C SER A 167 -3.87 12.89 -4.31
N ASP A 168 -3.90 12.14 -5.42
CA ASP A 168 -5.07 11.40 -5.86
C ASP A 168 -5.46 10.32 -4.83
N VAL A 169 -4.47 9.65 -4.22
CA VAL A 169 -4.72 8.68 -3.12
C VAL A 169 -5.39 9.36 -1.94
N ARG A 170 -4.85 10.49 -1.49
CA ARG A 170 -5.38 11.21 -0.34
C ARG A 170 -6.81 11.66 -0.59
N ALA A 171 -7.10 12.13 -1.82
CA ALA A 171 -8.44 12.46 -2.25
C ALA A 171 -9.35 11.22 -2.28
N ALA A 172 -8.87 10.08 -2.80
CA ALA A 172 -9.63 8.83 -2.83
C ALA A 172 -9.97 8.30 -1.44
N VAL A 173 -9.05 8.41 -0.47
CA VAL A 173 -9.31 8.05 0.93
C VAL A 173 -10.31 9.00 1.57
N SER A 174 -10.13 10.32 1.38
CA SER A 174 -11.07 11.33 1.90
C SER A 174 -12.49 11.16 1.33
N GLU A 175 -12.59 10.78 0.05
CA GLU A 175 -13.86 10.48 -0.59
C GLU A 175 -14.48 9.18 -0.08
N ALA A 176 -13.68 8.13 0.10
CA ALA A 176 -14.13 6.88 0.70
C ALA A 176 -14.71 7.13 2.10
N GLU A 177 -14.03 7.92 2.93
CA GLU A 177 -14.56 8.34 4.22
C GLU A 177 -15.89 9.10 4.12
N ARG A 178 -15.96 10.08 3.22
CA ARG A 178 -17.17 10.89 3.01
C ARG A 178 -18.34 9.99 2.63
N LEU A 179 -18.10 9.02 1.75
CA LEU A 179 -19.05 8.00 1.36
C LEU A 179 -19.47 7.18 2.59
N GLY A 180 -18.51 6.65 3.36
CA GLY A 180 -18.78 5.89 4.58
C GLY A 180 -19.68 6.65 5.56
N ARG A 181 -19.36 7.92 5.85
CA ARG A 181 -20.20 8.80 6.68
C ARG A 181 -21.62 8.95 6.13
N LYS A 182 -21.76 9.10 4.80
CA LYS A 182 -23.05 9.21 4.13
C LYS A 182 -23.86 7.92 4.27
N ILE A 183 -23.27 6.75 3.99
CA ILE A 183 -23.93 5.44 4.07
C ILE A 183 -24.44 5.15 5.49
N MET A 184 -23.61 5.42 6.50
CA MET A 184 -24.00 5.27 7.91
C MET A 184 -25.11 6.23 8.32
N SER A 185 -25.15 7.43 7.72
CA SER A 185 -26.23 8.39 7.98
C SER A 185 -27.55 7.94 7.33
N SER A 186 -27.51 7.30 6.15
CA SER A 186 -28.69 6.83 5.43
C SER A 186 -29.27 5.52 5.97
N SER A 187 -28.44 4.62 6.53
CA SER A 187 -28.91 3.34 7.09
C SER A 187 -29.71 3.47 8.40
N SER A 188 -29.73 4.66 9.01
CA SER A 188 -30.58 4.93 10.18
C SER A 188 -32.09 5.04 9.87
N GLY A 189 -32.49 5.00 8.59
CA GLY A 189 -33.85 5.37 8.16
C GLY A 189 -34.75 4.29 7.51
N GLY A 190 -34.30 3.05 7.27
CA GLY A 190 -35.11 2.09 6.47
C GLY A 190 -34.97 0.64 6.91
N GLY A 191 -35.93 0.13 7.67
CA GLY A 191 -36.02 -1.27 8.06
C GLY A 191 -36.64 -2.16 6.97
N GLY A 192 -35.97 -2.28 5.82
CA GLY A 192 -36.31 -3.26 4.78
C GLY A 192 -35.40 -4.48 4.89
N ALA A 193 -35.96 -5.65 5.24
CA ALA A 193 -35.25 -6.91 5.44
C ALA A 193 -34.65 -7.56 4.16
N GLY A 194 -34.33 -6.77 3.14
CA GLY A 194 -33.83 -7.23 1.85
C GLY A 194 -32.67 -6.42 1.27
N ASP A 195 -32.08 -5.51 2.05
CA ASP A 195 -30.99 -4.61 1.60
C ASP A 195 -29.71 -4.76 2.45
N ASP A 196 -29.67 -5.77 3.34
CA ASP A 196 -28.54 -6.01 4.25
C ASP A 196 -27.26 -6.39 3.50
N ASP A 197 -27.37 -7.19 2.43
CA ASP A 197 -26.24 -7.55 1.55
C ASP A 197 -25.61 -6.32 0.87
N ALA A 198 -26.42 -5.34 0.46
CA ALA A 198 -25.94 -4.11 -0.17
C ALA A 198 -25.18 -3.26 0.86
N GLY A 199 -25.70 -3.14 2.08
CA GLY A 199 -25.04 -2.46 3.19
C GLY A 199 -23.69 -3.09 3.54
N GLY A 200 -23.65 -4.42 3.65
CA GLY A 200 -22.43 -5.19 3.90
C GLY A 200 -21.38 -4.98 2.80
N MET A 201 -21.78 -5.06 1.53
CA MET A 201 -20.86 -4.91 0.40
C MET A 201 -20.25 -3.50 0.30
N VAL A 202 -21.04 -2.50 0.66
CA VAL A 202 -20.58 -1.12 0.73
C VAL A 202 -19.53 -0.93 1.81
N VAL A 203 -19.71 -1.54 2.99
CA VAL A 203 -18.70 -1.53 4.06
C VAL A 203 -17.42 -2.25 3.61
N VAL A 204 -17.56 -3.42 2.99
CA VAL A 204 -16.45 -4.18 2.40
C VAL A 204 -15.65 -3.32 1.43
N MET A 205 -16.33 -2.68 0.47
CA MET A 205 -15.69 -1.83 -0.54
C MET A 205 -14.95 -0.65 0.08
N LEU A 206 -15.57 -0.01 1.08
CA LEU A 206 -14.98 1.11 1.81
C LEU A 206 -13.69 0.69 2.53
N VAL A 207 -13.76 -0.40 3.30
CA VAL A 207 -12.64 -0.93 4.08
C VAL A 207 -11.51 -1.38 3.15
N ALA A 208 -11.85 -2.09 2.08
CA ALA A 208 -10.90 -2.52 1.07
C ALA A 208 -10.18 -1.32 0.43
N LYS A 209 -10.94 -0.33 -0.02
CA LYS A 209 -10.42 0.89 -0.64
C LYS A 209 -9.46 1.65 0.27
N ILE A 210 -9.86 1.90 1.51
CA ILE A 210 -9.01 2.64 2.47
C ILE A 210 -7.71 1.86 2.71
N THR A 211 -7.78 0.55 2.97
CA THR A 211 -6.56 -0.22 3.23
C THR A 211 -5.66 -0.35 2.00
N MET A 212 -6.21 -0.63 0.81
CA MET A 212 -5.41 -0.71 -0.41
C MET A 212 -4.72 0.63 -0.71
N ALA A 213 -5.42 1.75 -0.55
CA ALA A 213 -4.87 3.07 -0.74
C ALA A 213 -3.74 3.38 0.26
N VAL A 214 -3.94 3.12 1.55
CA VAL A 214 -2.94 3.36 2.61
C VAL A 214 -1.70 2.49 2.39
N VAL A 215 -1.89 1.19 2.18
CA VAL A 215 -0.79 0.24 1.99
C VAL A 215 -0.01 0.57 0.71
N SER A 216 -0.70 0.84 -0.40
CA SER A 216 -0.07 1.23 -1.66
C SER A 216 0.72 2.52 -1.51
N MET A 217 0.20 3.48 -0.73
CA MET A 217 0.91 4.73 -0.44
C MET A 217 2.20 4.49 0.34
N PHE A 218 2.17 3.65 1.38
CA PHE A 218 3.35 3.32 2.17
C PHE A 218 4.43 2.64 1.32
N VAL A 219 4.04 1.67 0.49
CA VAL A 219 4.96 1.03 -0.47
C VAL A 219 5.53 2.07 -1.42
N LEU A 220 4.71 2.97 -1.98
CA LEU A 220 5.20 4.00 -2.90
C LEU A 220 6.18 4.95 -2.20
N GLN A 221 5.90 5.34 -0.96
CA GLN A 221 6.79 6.19 -0.18
C GLN A 221 8.14 5.50 0.06
N ALA A 222 8.14 4.23 0.47
CA ALA A 222 9.37 3.47 0.69
C ALA A 222 10.22 3.37 -0.59
N LEU A 223 9.58 3.07 -1.73
CA LEU A 223 10.26 2.92 -3.03
C LEU A 223 10.73 4.23 -3.66
N THR A 224 10.31 5.39 -3.14
CA THR A 224 10.57 6.71 -3.75
C THR A 224 11.38 7.66 -2.87
N SER A 225 11.55 7.33 -1.59
CA SER A 225 12.36 8.08 -0.63
C SER A 225 13.72 7.39 -0.40
N PRO A 226 14.82 8.14 -0.17
CA PRO A 226 14.88 9.61 -0.02
C PRO A 226 14.99 10.41 -1.35
N ILE A 227 14.91 9.75 -2.51
CA ILE A 227 15.18 10.33 -3.85
C ILE A 227 14.28 11.53 -4.19
N VAL A 228 13.02 11.50 -3.75
CA VAL A 228 12.12 12.66 -3.83
C VAL A 228 11.97 13.22 -2.44
N PRO A 229 12.52 14.41 -2.13
CA PRO A 229 12.05 15.18 -0.99
C PRO A 229 10.55 15.41 -1.23
N LEU A 230 9.69 14.62 -0.58
CA LEU A 230 8.31 15.03 -0.37
C LEU A 230 8.45 16.35 0.37
N ALA A 231 8.08 17.45 -0.31
CA ALA A 231 8.26 18.81 0.17
C ALA A 231 7.92 18.86 1.66
N ALA A 232 8.85 19.42 2.44
CA ALA A 232 8.71 19.66 3.87
C ALA A 232 7.50 20.57 4.22
N ASP A 233 6.75 21.03 3.21
CA ASP A 233 5.54 21.83 3.34
C ASP A 233 4.25 21.02 3.43
N VAL A 234 4.29 19.68 3.42
CA VAL A 234 3.17 18.92 3.98
C VAL A 234 3.39 18.93 5.49
N ASP A 235 2.77 19.92 6.12
CA ASP A 235 2.51 20.10 7.55
C ASP A 235 2.91 18.87 8.40
N ASP A 236 3.63 19.11 9.51
CA ASP A 236 4.09 18.13 10.52
C ASP A 236 2.94 17.29 11.14
N GLY A 237 1.73 17.44 10.63
CA GLY A 237 0.61 16.56 10.80
C GLY A 237 0.93 15.18 10.24
N HIS A 238 1.02 14.22 11.17
CA HIS A 238 0.63 12.83 11.00
C HIS A 238 -0.04 12.56 9.66
N CYS A 239 0.38 11.51 8.92
CA CYS A 239 -0.46 10.92 7.88
C CYS A 239 -1.87 10.77 8.47
N THR A 240 -2.77 11.71 8.15
CA THR A 240 -4.10 11.77 8.73
C THR A 240 -4.95 10.60 8.27
N LEU A 241 -4.38 9.73 7.43
CA LEU A 241 -4.86 8.42 6.98
C LEU A 241 -5.18 7.46 8.14
N GLY A 242 -4.43 7.48 9.24
CA GLY A 242 -4.82 6.72 10.44
C GLY A 242 -6.12 7.26 11.06
N ARG A 243 -6.29 8.59 11.01
CA ARG A 243 -7.52 9.30 11.43
C ARG A 243 -8.62 9.25 10.37
N ALA A 244 -8.27 8.99 9.10
CA ALA A 244 -9.19 8.73 7.99
C ALA A 244 -10.03 7.48 8.25
N ALA A 245 -9.49 6.54 9.01
CA ALA A 245 -10.25 5.38 9.48
C ALA A 245 -11.36 5.74 10.49
N ALA A 246 -11.68 7.03 10.75
CA ALA A 246 -12.79 7.48 11.61
C ALA A 246 -14.20 7.19 11.04
N VAL A 247 -14.39 5.98 10.52
CA VAL A 247 -15.67 5.36 10.22
C VAL A 247 -16.31 4.95 11.57
N PRO A 248 -17.37 5.61 12.08
CA PRO A 248 -17.98 5.29 13.39
C PRO A 248 -18.80 3.99 13.41
N VAL A 249 -18.24 2.88 12.91
CA VAL A 249 -18.80 1.53 13.04
C VAL A 249 -18.03 0.78 14.14
N PRO A 250 -18.67 0.43 15.28
CA PRO A 250 -18.03 -0.34 16.34
C PRO A 250 -17.41 -1.65 15.86
N GLU A 251 -18.05 -2.32 14.90
CA GLU A 251 -17.60 -3.59 14.32
C GLU A 251 -16.30 -3.45 13.51
N LEU A 252 -15.99 -2.25 13.00
CA LEU A 252 -14.74 -1.96 12.30
C LEU A 252 -13.63 -1.50 13.24
N GLN A 253 -13.88 -1.44 14.55
CA GLN A 253 -12.88 -1.03 15.53
C GLN A 253 -11.56 -1.81 15.43
N PRO A 254 -11.55 -3.16 15.33
CA PRO A 254 -10.30 -3.91 15.22
C PRO A 254 -9.50 -3.52 13.97
N TRP A 255 -10.18 -3.35 12.84
CA TRP A 255 -9.55 -2.91 11.59
C TRP A 255 -8.93 -1.52 11.71
N ARG A 256 -9.63 -0.57 12.34
CA ARG A 256 -9.11 0.78 12.59
C ARG A 256 -7.88 0.76 13.48
N GLU A 257 -7.92 -0.04 14.55
CA GLU A 257 -6.80 -0.19 15.48
C GLU A 257 -5.58 -0.76 14.74
N SER A 258 -5.74 -1.84 13.98
CA SER A 258 -4.65 -2.41 13.16
C SER A 258 -4.07 -1.41 12.16
N LEU A 259 -4.93 -0.67 11.44
CA LEU A 259 -4.47 0.32 10.47
C LEU A 259 -3.76 1.51 11.14
N SER A 260 -4.25 1.94 12.31
CA SER A 260 -3.59 2.98 13.12
C SER A 260 -2.21 2.52 13.57
N VAL A 261 -2.10 1.31 14.10
CA VAL A 261 -0.82 0.78 14.60
C VAL A 261 0.23 0.73 13.49
N ILE A 262 -0.13 0.24 12.30
CA ILE A 262 0.80 0.26 11.16
C ILE A 262 1.14 1.69 10.78
N THR A 263 0.16 2.59 10.72
CA THR A 263 0.40 4.01 10.36
C THR A 263 1.31 4.72 11.36
N ASP A 264 1.17 4.43 12.65
CA ASP A 264 1.95 5.05 13.72
C ASP A 264 3.38 4.50 13.77
N ARG A 265 3.59 3.24 13.37
CA ARG A 265 4.92 2.63 13.28
C ARG A 265 5.60 2.88 11.94
N PHE A 266 4.84 3.16 10.89
CA PHE A 266 5.43 3.36 9.58
C PHE A 266 6.34 4.59 9.60
N PRO A 267 7.59 4.48 9.11
CA PRO A 267 8.54 5.57 9.19
C PRO A 267 8.06 6.83 8.47
N ARG A 268 8.31 8.02 9.05
CA ARG A 268 7.90 9.31 8.43
C ARG A 268 8.60 9.58 7.10
N ARG A 269 9.83 9.09 6.95
CA ARG A 269 10.62 9.11 5.72
C ARG A 269 11.12 7.69 5.50
N PRO A 270 10.27 6.78 5.00
CA PRO A 270 10.68 5.41 4.79
C PRO A 270 11.71 5.38 3.66
N GLY A 271 12.78 4.61 3.82
CA GLY A 271 13.65 4.21 2.72
C GLY A 271 13.64 2.70 2.60
N VAL A 272 14.00 2.18 1.42
CA VAL A 272 14.23 0.73 1.27
C VAL A 272 15.51 0.36 2.03
N ALA A 273 15.41 -0.53 3.03
CA ALA A 273 16.53 -0.89 3.89
C ALA A 273 17.73 -1.42 3.10
N GLU A 274 17.50 -2.27 2.10
CA GLU A 274 18.54 -2.79 1.22
C GLU A 274 19.21 -1.68 0.40
N HIS A 275 18.44 -0.69 -0.07
CA HIS A 275 18.95 0.46 -0.80
C HIS A 275 19.80 1.36 0.10
N GLU A 276 19.37 1.60 1.34
CA GLU A 276 20.14 2.37 2.32
C GLU A 276 21.47 1.68 2.67
N ARG A 277 21.48 0.34 2.81
CA ARG A 277 22.73 -0.42 3.02
C ARG A 277 23.71 -0.23 1.86
N VAL A 278 23.25 -0.28 0.60
CA VAL A 278 24.09 -0.01 -0.56
C VAL A 278 24.60 1.44 -0.52
N ALA A 279 23.72 2.41 -0.27
CA ALA A 279 24.08 3.82 -0.21
C ALA A 279 25.10 4.12 0.92
N MET A 280 25.02 3.44 2.06
CA MET A 280 26.01 3.55 3.13
C MET A 280 27.40 3.06 2.71
N VAL A 281 27.47 1.93 2.00
CA VAL A 281 28.75 1.41 1.48
C VAL A 281 29.34 2.39 0.45
N VAL A 282 28.53 2.87 -0.49
CA VAL A 282 28.95 3.89 -1.48
C VAL A 282 29.48 5.14 -0.76
N LYS A 283 28.76 5.63 0.25
CA LYS A 283 29.17 6.81 1.04
C LYS A 283 30.49 6.57 1.80
N SER A 284 30.69 5.38 2.39
CA SER A 284 31.95 5.00 3.04
C SER A 284 33.11 5.05 2.04
N MET A 285 32.94 4.47 0.86
CA MET A 285 33.94 4.49 -0.21
C MET A 285 34.25 5.93 -0.67
N MET A 286 33.23 6.81 -0.75
CA MET A 286 33.41 8.23 -1.09
C MET A 286 34.13 9.06 -0.01
N ILE A 287 34.03 8.68 1.27
CA ILE A 287 34.72 9.36 2.37
C ILE A 287 36.18 8.90 2.42
N ASN A 288 36.42 7.60 2.31
CA ASN A 288 37.77 7.03 2.33
C ASN A 288 38.62 7.55 1.16
N THR A 289 38.02 7.68 -0.03
CA THR A 289 38.68 8.30 -1.20
C THR A 289 39.00 9.80 -1.03
N LYS A 290 38.30 10.53 -0.15
CA LYS A 290 38.59 11.96 0.12
C LYS A 290 39.65 12.16 1.20
N MET A 291 39.83 11.20 2.10
CA MET A 291 40.88 11.24 3.14
C MET A 291 42.26 10.82 2.63
N GLU A 292 42.41 10.53 1.33
CA GLU A 292 43.64 10.05 0.66
C GLU A 292 44.84 11.03 0.66
N GLY A 293 44.91 11.98 1.60
CA GLY A 293 46.05 12.86 1.81
C GLY A 293 47.08 12.38 2.84
N GLU A 294 46.81 11.33 3.63
CA GLU A 294 47.69 10.89 4.72
C GLU A 294 48.21 9.45 4.53
N GLU A 295 49.49 9.24 4.83
CA GLU A 295 50.33 8.10 4.42
C GLU A 295 49.84 6.73 4.92
N GLU A 296 48.91 6.08 4.21
CA GLU A 296 48.66 4.64 4.38
C GLU A 296 49.49 3.77 3.42
N THR A 297 50.06 2.69 3.95
CA THR A 297 50.85 1.69 3.22
C THR A 297 50.01 1.02 2.12
N LYS A 298 50.52 1.02 0.88
CA LYS A 298 49.87 0.47 -0.33
C LYS A 298 49.16 -0.88 -0.18
N ASN A 299 49.70 -1.78 0.64
CA ASN A 299 49.11 -3.12 0.83
C ASN A 299 47.81 -3.07 1.66
N GLY A 300 47.77 -2.30 2.76
CA GLY A 300 46.55 -2.16 3.56
C GLY A 300 45.44 -1.42 2.80
N LYS A 301 45.83 -0.47 1.92
CA LYS A 301 44.91 0.23 1.03
C LYS A 301 44.21 -0.73 0.05
N GLN A 302 44.96 -1.64 -0.57
CA GLN A 302 44.39 -2.58 -1.53
C GLN A 302 43.45 -3.59 -0.85
N GLU A 303 43.82 -4.11 0.33
CA GLU A 303 42.96 -5.01 1.11
C GLU A 303 41.65 -4.31 1.51
N GLN A 304 41.70 -3.06 1.97
CA GLN A 304 40.49 -2.31 2.35
C GLN A 304 39.58 -1.96 1.15
N GLU A 305 40.17 -1.60 0.00
CA GLU A 305 39.40 -1.36 -1.22
C GLU A 305 38.70 -2.63 -1.72
N ASP A 306 39.41 -3.77 -1.69
CA ASP A 306 38.86 -5.08 -2.08
C ASP A 306 37.70 -5.49 -1.16
N ASP A 307 37.84 -5.30 0.16
CA ASP A 307 36.79 -5.55 1.16
C ASP A 307 35.53 -4.69 0.92
N HIS A 308 35.71 -3.39 0.62
CA HIS A 308 34.57 -2.50 0.33
C HIS A 308 33.87 -2.88 -0.98
N VAL A 309 34.61 -3.29 -2.01
CA VAL A 309 34.04 -3.72 -3.29
C VAL A 309 33.27 -5.03 -3.11
N GLU A 310 33.78 -6.00 -2.34
CA GLU A 310 33.06 -7.23 -2.03
C GLU A 310 31.78 -6.96 -1.23
N LEU A 311 31.86 -6.07 -0.23
CA LEU A 311 30.69 -5.64 0.54
C LEU A 311 29.66 -4.95 -0.37
N LEU A 312 30.10 -4.08 -1.29
CA LEU A 312 29.21 -3.39 -2.23
C LEU A 312 28.50 -4.39 -3.16
N ARG A 313 29.21 -5.39 -3.70
CA ARG A 313 28.60 -6.45 -4.51
C ARG A 313 27.57 -7.25 -3.74
N THR A 314 27.87 -7.59 -2.48
CA THR A 314 26.95 -8.32 -1.60
C THR A 314 25.67 -7.53 -1.36
N ARG A 315 25.78 -6.25 -0.95
CA ARG A 315 24.61 -5.39 -0.70
C ARG A 315 23.82 -5.08 -1.96
N SER A 316 24.49 -4.85 -3.09
CA SER A 316 23.85 -4.66 -4.40
C SER A 316 23.06 -5.91 -4.81
N GLY A 317 23.62 -7.10 -4.55
CA GLY A 317 22.95 -8.38 -4.77
C GLY A 317 21.69 -8.55 -3.93
N GLU A 318 21.74 -8.24 -2.63
CA GLU A 318 20.58 -8.27 -1.73
C GLU A 318 19.47 -7.32 -2.20
N LEU A 319 19.82 -6.09 -2.59
CA LEU A 319 18.86 -5.13 -3.13
C LEU A 319 18.22 -5.65 -4.43
N ARG A 320 19.03 -6.16 -5.36
CA ARG A 320 18.53 -6.69 -6.64
C ARG A 320 17.58 -7.85 -6.43
N GLU A 321 17.92 -8.82 -5.58
CA GLU A 321 17.04 -9.95 -5.25
C GLU A 321 15.71 -9.47 -4.64
N GLY A 322 15.77 -8.50 -3.73
CA GLY A 322 14.57 -7.88 -3.15
C GLY A 322 13.69 -7.19 -4.19
N VAL A 323 14.30 -6.45 -5.12
CA VAL A 323 13.61 -5.76 -6.23
C VAL A 323 12.96 -6.76 -7.19
N GLU A 324 13.67 -7.82 -7.59
CA GLU A 324 13.14 -8.89 -8.46
C GLU A 324 11.96 -9.63 -7.79
N MET A 325 12.07 -9.94 -6.49
CA MET A 325 10.99 -10.55 -5.73
C MET A 325 9.75 -9.64 -5.72
N PHE A 326 9.93 -8.34 -5.47
CA PHE A 326 8.81 -7.40 -5.44
C PHE A 326 8.17 -7.24 -6.83
N ASP A 327 8.97 -7.18 -7.90
CA ASP A 327 8.47 -7.11 -9.27
C ASP A 327 7.62 -8.33 -9.65
N CYS A 328 8.04 -9.53 -9.25
CA CYS A 328 7.24 -10.74 -9.45
C CYS A 328 5.88 -10.68 -8.72
N VAL A 329 5.88 -10.20 -7.47
CA VAL A 329 4.62 -10.00 -6.71
C VAL A 329 3.75 -8.91 -7.35
N LEU A 330 4.37 -7.89 -7.92
CA LEU A 330 3.67 -6.80 -8.58
C LEU A 330 2.96 -7.26 -9.85
N ASP A 331 3.62 -8.07 -10.68
CA ASP A 331 2.99 -8.71 -11.83
C ASP A 331 1.83 -9.61 -11.43
N GLU A 332 2.00 -10.38 -10.35
CA GLU A 332 0.94 -11.19 -9.77
C GLU A 332 -0.27 -10.37 -9.31
N VAL A 333 -0.07 -9.18 -8.75
CA VAL A 333 -1.16 -8.26 -8.37
C VAL A 333 -1.83 -7.70 -9.63
N PHE A 334 -1.04 -7.24 -10.59
CA PHE A 334 -1.54 -6.67 -11.84
C PHE A 334 -2.45 -7.66 -12.58
N ASP A 335 -1.99 -8.90 -12.75
CA ASP A 335 -2.74 -9.97 -13.39
C ASP A 335 -4.04 -10.29 -12.65
N GLU A 336 -4.00 -10.33 -11.31
CA GLU A 336 -5.19 -10.59 -10.51
C GLU A 336 -6.22 -9.46 -10.62
N VAL A 337 -5.78 -8.21 -10.71
CA VAL A 337 -6.67 -7.05 -10.91
C VAL A 337 -7.31 -7.08 -12.28
N ILE A 338 -6.54 -7.35 -13.34
CA ILE A 338 -7.06 -7.49 -14.71
C ILE A 338 -8.05 -8.64 -14.79
N LYS A 339 -7.71 -9.79 -14.22
CA LYS A 339 -8.60 -10.95 -14.13
C LYS A 339 -9.90 -10.60 -13.42
N GLY A 340 -9.83 -9.96 -12.24
CA GLY A 340 -11.01 -9.55 -11.48
C GLY A 340 -11.92 -8.61 -12.25
N ARG A 341 -11.36 -7.61 -12.95
CA ARG A 341 -12.12 -6.71 -13.84
C ARG A 341 -12.83 -7.45 -14.96
N ASN A 342 -12.14 -8.38 -15.62
CA ASN A 342 -12.72 -9.17 -16.71
C ASN A 342 -13.85 -10.07 -16.22
N GLU A 343 -13.69 -10.70 -15.05
CA GLU A 343 -14.74 -11.51 -14.44
C GLU A 343 -15.96 -10.65 -14.06
N MET A 344 -15.74 -9.47 -13.49
CA MET A 344 -16.82 -8.53 -13.16
C MET A 344 -17.56 -8.00 -14.38
N LEU A 345 -16.84 -7.70 -15.46
CA LEU A 345 -17.44 -7.37 -16.75
C LEU A 345 -18.27 -8.54 -17.32
N GLY A 346 -17.82 -9.78 -17.10
CA GLY A 346 -18.57 -10.99 -17.45
C GLY A 346 -19.88 -11.08 -16.67
N ILE A 347 -19.83 -10.96 -15.34
CA ILE A 347 -21.03 -10.97 -14.47
C ILE A 347 -22.02 -9.87 -14.89
N PHE A 348 -21.53 -8.66 -15.13
CA PHE A 348 -22.37 -7.55 -15.55
C PHE A 348 -23.04 -7.82 -16.91
N ARG A 349 -22.28 -8.36 -17.88
CA ARG A 349 -22.80 -8.73 -19.20
C ARG A 349 -23.87 -9.82 -19.10
N ASP A 350 -23.62 -10.88 -18.34
CA ASP A 350 -24.55 -12.00 -18.19
C ASP A 350 -25.84 -11.52 -17.52
N LYS A 351 -25.74 -10.71 -16.47
CA LYS A 351 -26.91 -10.12 -15.79
C LYS A 351 -27.68 -9.15 -16.69
N ALA A 352 -26.98 -8.31 -17.47
CA ALA A 352 -27.62 -7.43 -18.44
C ALA A 352 -28.39 -8.19 -19.53
N LEU A 353 -27.85 -9.33 -19.98
CA LEU A 353 -28.53 -10.22 -20.94
C LEU A 353 -29.74 -10.96 -20.33
N THR A 354 -29.73 -11.26 -19.03
CA THR A 354 -30.90 -11.88 -18.36
C THR A 354 -32.04 -10.92 -18.07
N LEU A 355 -31.79 -9.61 -18.09
CA LEU A 355 -32.77 -8.55 -17.80
C LEU A 355 -33.47 -7.98 -19.06
N GLY A 356 -32.89 -8.19 -20.25
CA GLY A 356 -33.44 -7.74 -21.54
C GLY A 356 -34.29 -8.80 -22.23
#